data_AF-B8Y0N2-F1
#
_entry.id   AF-B8Y0N2-F1
#
_cell.length_a   1.000
_cell.length_b   1.000
_cell.length_c   1.000
_cell.angle_alpha   90.00
_cell.angle_beta   90.00
_cell.angle_gamma   90.00
#
_symmetry.space_group_name_H-M   'P 1'
#
loop_
_entity.id
_entity.type
_entity.pdbx_description
1 polymer ?
#
loop_
_entity_poly.entity_id
_entity_poly.type
_entity_poly.pdbx_seq_one_letter_code
_entity_poly.pdbx_strand_id
1 'polypeptide(L)'
;EAYKDQGILAPGKDILGAKPGGGTDRLSGTSLATPIVSGVAAVLLSLQREQGETPDPHKIRQVLLQSALPCDPDLPEETRRCLAGRLNIPGAITLLKKGGNMAENLASVGASEVEAAGCGCDGGLTNASEAMADRGQPAPSLVAAAAKLGAAEAVPSNTPNLQNLMQSFPTTTQQQPMMPNITANSVTASQAPSELPDLGQIVYALGTLGYDFGSEARRDSFKQLMPPFDIGGGVMVPANPYDARQMVDYLGENISEARSLIWTLNIELTPVYAIDPTGPFGAESYRALHELLAGQIQPENDAEYVERVSIPGILTGRKVKLFSGQVIPVIEPQSTRGIYGWKVNSLVRAAMAAVQAEDGTADEDRIRNTLDGFLNRIYYDLRNLGITSQDRALNFSVTNAFQAAQTFSEAVAVGMELDSITVEKSPFCRMDSDCWDVKLKFFDPENSRRAKKIFRFTM
;
A
#
# COMPACT_ATOMS: atom_id res chain seq x y z
N GLU A 1 6.05 22.64 -21.57
CA GLU A 1 4.79 23.40 -21.29
C GLU A 1 3.57 22.53 -20.95
N ALA A 2 3.48 21.27 -21.39
CA ALA A 2 2.27 20.42 -21.44
C ALA A 2 1.32 20.32 -20.21
N TYR A 3 1.68 20.86 -19.04
CA TYR A 3 0.74 20.99 -17.92
C TYR A 3 -0.33 22.07 -18.16
N LYS A 4 -0.03 23.11 -18.95
CA LYS A 4 -0.97 24.21 -19.23
C LYS A 4 -2.25 23.73 -19.92
N ASP A 5 -2.11 22.83 -20.90
CA ASP A 5 -3.16 22.54 -21.88
C ASP A 5 -3.97 21.27 -21.52
N GLN A 6 -3.75 20.71 -20.32
CA GLN A 6 -4.22 19.38 -19.91
C GLN A 6 -5.07 19.39 -18.63
N GLY A 7 -5.44 20.57 -18.13
CA GLY A 7 -6.29 20.76 -16.95
C GLY A 7 -7.22 21.97 -17.06
N ILE A 8 -8.23 22.03 -16.20
CA ILE A 8 -9.26 23.08 -16.14
C ILE A 8 -9.45 23.55 -14.69
N LEU A 9 -9.91 24.79 -14.52
CA LEU A 9 -10.32 25.34 -13.23
C LEU A 9 -11.78 24.97 -12.93
N ALA A 10 -12.04 24.51 -11.71
CA ALA A 10 -13.38 24.29 -11.15
C ALA A 10 -13.50 24.97 -9.77
N PRO A 11 -14.70 25.18 -9.21
CA PRO A 11 -14.88 25.79 -7.90
C PRO A 11 -14.10 25.05 -6.82
N GLY A 12 -13.17 25.74 -6.15
CA GLY A 12 -12.29 25.16 -5.13
C GLY A 12 -12.17 26.03 -3.89
N LYS A 13 -13.15 26.90 -3.63
CA LYS A 13 -13.19 27.80 -2.48
C LYS A 13 -14.52 27.69 -1.74
N ASP A 14 -14.44 27.59 -0.42
CA ASP A 14 -15.56 27.57 0.54
C ASP A 14 -16.63 26.50 0.21
N ILE A 15 -16.17 25.39 -0.39
CA ILE A 15 -16.98 24.27 -0.86
C ILE A 15 -17.51 23.49 0.34
N LEU A 16 -18.83 23.29 0.38
CA LEU A 16 -19.50 22.54 1.43
C LEU A 16 -19.26 21.03 1.24
N GLY A 17 -18.72 20.37 2.25
CA GLY A 17 -18.48 18.92 2.27
C GLY A 17 -18.99 18.28 3.56
N ALA A 18 -19.13 16.96 3.56
CA ALA A 18 -19.47 16.19 4.77
C ALA A 18 -18.27 16.14 5.73
N LYS A 19 -18.54 16.17 7.03
CA LYS A 19 -17.55 16.11 8.12
C LYS A 19 -17.72 14.81 8.93
N PRO A 20 -16.62 14.09 9.27
CA PRO A 20 -16.68 12.99 10.22
C PRO A 20 -17.40 13.38 11.52
N GLY A 21 -18.21 12.47 12.07
CA GLY A 21 -19.11 12.77 13.18
C GLY A 21 -20.51 13.27 12.78
N GLY A 22 -20.82 13.37 11.48
CA GLY A 22 -22.18 13.60 10.98
C GLY A 22 -22.55 15.07 10.75
N GLY A 23 -21.57 15.93 10.46
CA GLY A 23 -21.79 17.34 10.15
C GLY A 23 -21.48 17.71 8.70
N THR A 24 -21.48 19.02 8.41
CA THR A 24 -20.87 19.59 7.20
C THR A 24 -19.87 20.67 7.57
N ASP A 25 -18.93 20.96 6.66
CA ASP A 25 -17.91 22.00 6.82
C ASP A 25 -17.61 22.66 5.47
N ARG A 26 -16.97 23.84 5.47
CA ARG A 26 -16.59 24.55 4.24
C ARG A 26 -15.07 24.61 4.07
N LEU A 27 -14.58 23.98 3.01
CA LEU A 27 -13.16 23.83 2.75
C LEU A 27 -12.72 24.48 1.42
N SER A 28 -11.46 24.88 1.36
CA SER A 28 -10.84 25.56 0.23
C SER A 28 -9.55 24.84 -0.17
N GLY A 29 -9.35 24.64 -1.48
CA GLY A 29 -8.19 23.96 -2.06
C GLY A 29 -8.53 23.23 -3.37
N THR A 30 -7.51 22.91 -4.16
CA THR A 30 -7.67 22.13 -5.41
C THR A 30 -8.24 20.73 -5.16
N SER A 31 -7.95 20.13 -3.99
CA SER A 31 -8.54 18.86 -3.55
C SER A 31 -10.08 18.89 -3.44
N LEU A 32 -10.71 20.07 -3.35
CA LEU A 32 -12.17 20.24 -3.36
C LEU A 32 -12.70 20.51 -4.77
N ALA A 33 -11.88 21.07 -5.67
CA ALA A 33 -12.22 21.28 -7.08
C ALA A 33 -12.19 19.97 -7.89
N THR A 34 -11.21 19.08 -7.62
CA THR A 34 -11.07 17.78 -8.29
C THR A 34 -12.35 16.92 -8.23
N PRO A 35 -12.97 16.64 -7.07
CA PRO A 35 -14.19 15.80 -7.02
C PRO A 35 -15.39 16.42 -7.74
N ILE A 36 -15.46 17.75 -7.87
CA ILE A 36 -16.50 18.41 -8.69
C ILE A 36 -16.32 18.06 -10.17
N VAL A 37 -15.09 18.10 -10.69
CA VAL A 37 -14.80 17.67 -12.07
C VAL A 37 -15.07 16.17 -12.24
N SER A 38 -14.69 15.33 -11.27
CA SER A 38 -15.00 13.89 -11.28
C SER A 38 -16.51 13.62 -11.31
N GLY A 39 -17.30 14.35 -10.53
CA GLY A 39 -18.76 14.25 -10.52
C GLY A 39 -19.38 14.63 -11.87
N VAL A 40 -18.94 15.74 -12.47
CA VAL A 40 -19.39 16.15 -13.82
C VAL A 40 -19.01 15.09 -14.87
N ALA A 41 -17.80 14.55 -14.82
CA ALA A 41 -17.38 13.48 -15.73
C ALA A 41 -18.25 12.21 -15.59
N ALA A 42 -18.59 11.81 -14.36
CA ALA A 42 -19.48 10.67 -14.10
C ALA A 42 -20.92 10.92 -14.59
N VAL A 43 -21.43 12.15 -14.48
CA VAL A 43 -22.73 12.55 -15.05
C VAL A 43 -22.71 12.51 -16.58
N LEU A 44 -21.64 12.99 -17.23
CA LEU A 44 -21.50 12.94 -18.68
C LEU A 44 -21.37 11.49 -19.21
N LEU A 45 -20.65 10.62 -18.52
CA LEU A 45 -20.61 9.18 -18.81
C LEU A 45 -21.98 8.50 -18.64
N SER A 46 -22.75 8.92 -17.63
CA SER A 46 -24.12 8.43 -17.42
C SER A 46 -25.07 8.88 -18.53
N LEU A 47 -24.89 10.11 -19.03
CA LEU A 47 -25.64 10.69 -20.15
C LEU A 47 -25.31 10.03 -21.50
N GLN A 48 -24.07 9.56 -21.72
CA GLN A 48 -23.74 8.69 -22.86
C GLN A 48 -24.54 7.38 -22.80
N ARG A 49 -24.53 6.71 -21.64
CA ARG A 49 -25.26 5.45 -21.43
C ARG A 49 -26.78 5.61 -21.63
N GLU A 50 -27.34 6.73 -21.18
CA GLU A 50 -28.75 7.08 -21.40
C GLU A 50 -29.10 7.26 -22.89
N GLN A 51 -28.16 7.79 -23.68
CA GLN A 51 -28.30 7.96 -25.13
C GLN A 51 -27.99 6.68 -25.94
N GLY A 52 -27.65 5.57 -25.27
CA GLY A 52 -27.25 4.32 -25.92
C GLY A 52 -25.83 4.31 -26.49
N GLU A 53 -25.02 5.34 -26.20
CA GLU A 53 -23.58 5.30 -26.48
C GLU A 53 -22.84 4.43 -25.44
N THR A 54 -21.78 3.74 -25.88
CA THR A 54 -20.79 3.18 -24.97
C THR A 54 -20.09 4.32 -24.21
N PRO A 55 -20.07 4.33 -22.86
CA PRO A 55 -19.40 5.38 -22.10
C PRO A 55 -17.89 5.40 -22.35
N ASP A 56 -17.35 6.57 -22.69
CA ASP A 56 -15.95 6.76 -23.09
C ASP A 56 -15.30 7.88 -22.26
N PRO A 57 -14.50 7.53 -21.22
CA PRO A 57 -13.79 8.50 -20.38
C PRO A 57 -12.81 9.39 -21.16
N HIS A 58 -12.25 8.93 -22.28
CA HIS A 58 -11.33 9.73 -23.10
C HIS A 58 -12.09 10.77 -23.94
N LYS A 59 -13.23 10.40 -24.52
CA LYS A 59 -14.17 11.35 -25.16
C LYS A 59 -14.67 12.40 -24.16
N ILE A 60 -15.09 12.00 -22.96
CA ILE A 60 -15.52 12.94 -21.92
C ILE A 60 -14.39 13.88 -21.48
N ARG A 61 -13.15 13.38 -21.35
CA ARG A 61 -11.97 14.22 -21.07
C ARG A 61 -11.75 15.28 -22.17
N GLN A 62 -11.85 14.90 -23.44
CA GLN A 62 -11.70 15.84 -24.56
C GLN A 62 -12.82 16.90 -24.56
N VAL A 63 -14.07 16.50 -24.35
CA VAL A 63 -15.23 17.40 -24.26
C VAL A 63 -15.08 18.41 -23.09
N LEU A 64 -14.56 17.98 -21.94
CA LEU A 64 -14.31 18.87 -20.79
C LEU A 64 -13.18 19.89 -21.03
N LEU A 65 -12.17 19.54 -21.84
CA LEU A 65 -11.12 20.48 -22.25
C LEU A 65 -11.62 21.44 -23.35
N GLN A 66 -12.32 20.94 -24.37
CA GLN A 66 -12.84 21.73 -25.50
C GLN A 66 -13.97 22.68 -25.12
N SER A 67 -14.74 22.38 -24.08
CA SER A 67 -15.81 23.25 -23.59
C SER A 67 -15.33 24.37 -22.68
N ALA A 68 -14.09 24.30 -22.17
CA ALA A 68 -13.61 25.17 -21.11
C ALA A 68 -13.67 26.66 -21.49
N LEU A 69 -14.29 27.48 -20.64
CA LEU A 69 -14.40 28.92 -20.88
C LEU A 69 -13.06 29.60 -20.64
N PRO A 70 -12.57 30.48 -21.55
CA PRO A 70 -11.35 31.22 -21.31
C PRO A 70 -11.46 32.05 -20.02
N CYS A 71 -10.31 32.38 -19.44
CA CYS A 71 -10.26 33.34 -18.34
C CYS A 71 -10.54 34.76 -18.82
N ASP A 72 -10.86 35.60 -17.86
CA ASP A 72 -11.22 36.99 -18.09
C ASP A 72 -10.06 37.77 -18.72
N PRO A 73 -10.25 38.45 -19.86
CA PRO A 73 -9.19 39.28 -20.47
C PRO A 73 -8.80 40.48 -19.60
N ASP A 74 -9.67 40.95 -18.70
CA ASP A 74 -9.40 42.14 -17.88
C ASP A 74 -8.45 41.86 -16.70
N LEU A 75 -8.08 40.59 -16.46
CA LEU A 75 -7.03 40.21 -15.51
C LEU A 75 -5.62 40.37 -16.12
N PRO A 76 -4.62 40.89 -15.37
CA PRO A 76 -3.22 40.94 -15.81
C PRO A 76 -2.64 39.55 -16.11
N GLU A 77 -1.76 39.44 -17.10
CA GLU A 77 -1.21 38.16 -17.59
C GLU A 77 -0.56 37.32 -16.48
N GLU A 78 0.18 37.96 -15.58
CA GLU A 78 0.88 37.33 -14.46
C GLU A 78 -0.08 36.57 -13.50
N THR A 79 -1.35 36.99 -13.49
CA THR A 79 -2.46 36.38 -12.74
C THR A 79 -3.38 35.48 -13.58
N ARG A 80 -3.25 35.40 -14.91
CA ARG A 80 -4.06 34.52 -15.80
C ARG A 80 -3.65 33.03 -15.71
N ARG A 81 -3.53 32.47 -14.50
CA ARG A 81 -3.11 31.08 -14.23
C ARG A 81 -4.25 30.07 -14.45
N CYS A 82 -4.79 30.01 -15.67
CA CYS A 82 -6.08 29.38 -15.94
C CYS A 82 -6.07 28.04 -16.68
N LEU A 83 -4.88 27.50 -16.99
CA LEU A 83 -4.73 26.25 -17.75
C LEU A 83 -5.52 26.33 -19.08
N ALA A 84 -6.29 25.31 -19.45
CA ALA A 84 -7.14 25.34 -20.65
C ALA A 84 -8.43 26.17 -20.48
N GLY A 85 -8.79 26.59 -19.25
CA GLY A 85 -9.98 27.40 -18.97
C GLY A 85 -10.78 26.96 -17.74
N ARG A 86 -11.97 27.53 -17.59
CA ARG A 86 -12.94 27.27 -16.50
C ARG A 86 -13.98 26.22 -16.93
N LEU A 87 -14.33 25.31 -16.03
CA LEU A 87 -15.31 24.24 -16.22
C LEU A 87 -16.66 24.77 -16.76
N ASN A 88 -17.15 24.18 -17.85
CA ASN A 88 -18.34 24.63 -18.57
C ASN A 88 -19.31 23.46 -18.82
N ILE A 89 -20.21 23.21 -17.86
CA ILE A 89 -21.15 22.09 -17.93
C ILE A 89 -22.13 22.23 -19.13
N PRO A 90 -22.76 23.39 -19.40
CA PRO A 90 -23.63 23.55 -20.58
C PRO A 90 -22.91 23.36 -21.92
N GLY A 91 -21.67 23.88 -22.03
CA GLY A 91 -20.83 23.68 -23.21
C GLY A 91 -20.46 22.21 -23.42
N ALA A 92 -20.08 21.50 -22.34
CA ALA A 92 -19.76 20.08 -22.38
C ALA A 92 -20.96 19.22 -22.84
N ILE A 93 -22.16 19.46 -22.28
CA ILE A 93 -23.38 18.76 -22.68
C ILE A 93 -23.73 19.05 -24.15
N THR A 94 -23.52 20.30 -24.61
CA THR A 94 -23.79 20.70 -26.00
C THR A 94 -22.82 20.06 -27.00
N LEU A 95 -21.53 19.98 -26.67
CA LEU A 95 -20.52 19.28 -27.48
C LEU A 95 -20.81 17.78 -27.54
N LEU A 96 -21.13 17.16 -26.40
CA LEU A 96 -21.43 15.73 -26.32
C LEU A 96 -22.66 15.36 -27.18
N LYS A 97 -23.75 16.13 -27.09
CA LYS A 97 -24.99 15.89 -27.85
C LYS A 97 -24.90 16.23 -29.35
N LYS A 98 -23.85 16.94 -29.81
CA LYS A 98 -23.70 17.35 -31.21
C LYS A 98 -22.80 16.44 -32.06
N GLY A 99 -22.21 15.38 -31.49
CA GLY A 99 -21.45 14.38 -32.26
C GLY A 99 -20.05 14.79 -32.73
N GLY A 100 -19.58 15.99 -32.38
CA GLY A 100 -18.22 16.47 -32.62
C GLY A 100 -18.04 17.39 -33.84
N ASN A 101 -16.98 18.19 -33.78
CA ASN A 101 -16.52 19.20 -34.76
C ASN A 101 -17.39 20.46 -34.93
N MET A 102 -16.94 21.55 -34.30
CA MET A 102 -17.00 22.90 -34.86
C MET A 102 -15.68 23.59 -34.56
N ALA A 103 -14.97 24.02 -35.61
CA ALA A 103 -13.96 25.06 -35.50
C ALA A 103 -14.62 26.40 -35.88
N GLU A 104 -14.16 27.47 -35.23
CA GLU A 104 -14.55 28.86 -35.45
C GLU A 104 -15.97 29.28 -35.03
N ASN A 105 -16.03 30.50 -34.46
CA ASN A 105 -17.21 31.34 -34.25
C ASN A 105 -18.39 30.79 -33.41
N LEU A 106 -18.35 31.10 -32.11
CA LEU A 106 -19.53 31.66 -31.44
C LEU A 106 -19.15 32.88 -30.60
N ALA A 107 -19.95 33.94 -30.69
CA ALA A 107 -19.70 35.21 -30.00
C ALA A 107 -20.00 35.13 -28.49
N SER A 108 -19.58 36.15 -27.74
CA SER A 108 -19.77 36.26 -26.30
C SER A 108 -21.23 36.18 -25.87
N VAL A 109 -21.59 35.13 -25.14
CA VAL A 109 -22.77 35.13 -24.26
C VAL A 109 -22.37 35.86 -22.97
N GLY A 110 -23.14 36.87 -22.56
CA GLY A 110 -22.80 37.74 -21.43
C GLY A 110 -22.79 37.02 -20.08
N ALA A 111 -21.90 37.42 -19.18
CA ALA A 111 -21.70 36.79 -17.87
C ALA A 111 -22.76 37.20 -16.82
N SER A 112 -24.04 37.19 -17.17
CA SER A 112 -25.14 37.63 -16.30
C SER A 112 -26.44 36.86 -16.53
N GLU A 113 -26.40 35.53 -16.39
CA GLU A 113 -27.59 34.68 -16.14
C GLU A 113 -27.16 33.26 -15.72
N VAL A 114 -26.60 33.13 -14.50
CA VAL A 114 -26.32 31.82 -13.87
C VAL A 114 -26.64 31.91 -12.37
N GLU A 115 -27.92 31.87 -12.02
CA GLU A 115 -28.31 31.64 -10.62
C GLU A 115 -27.95 30.21 -10.19
N ALA A 116 -27.47 30.06 -8.97
CA ALA A 116 -27.12 28.76 -8.42
C ALA A 116 -28.39 28.00 -8.02
N ALA A 117 -28.68 26.90 -8.70
CA ALA A 117 -29.74 25.97 -8.31
C ALA A 117 -29.39 25.28 -6.96
N GLY A 118 -29.73 25.93 -5.86
CA GLY A 118 -29.58 25.39 -4.51
C GLY A 118 -30.46 24.16 -4.33
N CYS A 119 -29.86 23.03 -3.93
CA CYS A 119 -30.62 21.83 -3.60
C CYS A 119 -31.36 22.07 -2.27
N GLY A 120 -32.68 22.25 -2.35
CA GLY A 120 -33.51 22.62 -1.21
C GLY A 120 -33.73 21.46 -0.23
N CYS A 121 -33.04 21.50 0.90
CA CYS A 121 -33.27 20.64 2.05
C CYS A 121 -33.55 21.49 3.31
N ASP A 122 -34.52 22.40 3.23
CA ASP A 122 -34.95 23.24 4.34
C ASP A 122 -36.48 23.23 4.47
N GLY A 123 -36.97 23.18 5.71
CA GLY A 123 -38.34 22.77 6.04
C GLY A 123 -38.38 21.59 7.02
N GLY A 124 -38.63 21.77 8.32
CA GLY A 124 -38.78 23.02 9.07
C GLY A 124 -40.06 23.03 9.92
N LEU A 125 -39.92 23.40 11.19
CA LEU A 125 -41.03 23.74 12.08
C LEU A 125 -40.61 24.92 12.98
N THR A 126 -41.10 26.11 12.64
CA THR A 126 -41.09 27.25 13.56
C THR A 126 -42.36 27.22 14.41
N ASN A 127 -42.24 27.66 15.66
CA ASN A 127 -43.35 28.21 16.43
C ASN A 127 -42.76 29.24 17.40
N ALA A 128 -43.48 30.34 17.66
CA ALA A 128 -42.89 31.54 18.24
C ALA A 128 -43.67 32.08 19.45
N SER A 129 -42.90 32.50 20.46
CA SER A 129 -43.23 33.48 21.49
C SER A 129 -41.87 33.97 22.05
N GLU A 130 -41.54 35.27 21.96
CA GLU A 130 -41.85 36.34 22.93
C GLU A 130 -41.14 36.17 24.30
N ALA A 131 -40.49 37.17 24.90
CA ALA A 131 -40.03 38.49 24.42
C ALA A 131 -39.02 39.10 25.44
N MET A 132 -38.25 40.14 25.02
CA MET A 132 -37.55 41.14 25.88
C MET A 132 -36.44 40.63 26.84
N ALA A 133 -35.17 41.00 26.64
CA ALA A 133 -34.46 42.19 27.17
C ALA A 133 -33.84 41.95 28.58
N ASP A 134 -32.77 42.62 29.04
CA ASP A 134 -32.04 43.81 28.53
C ASP A 134 -30.51 43.72 28.81
N ARG A 135 -29.73 44.64 28.22
CA ARG A 135 -28.33 45.12 28.51
C ARG A 135 -27.40 44.36 29.48
N GLY A 136 -26.08 44.36 29.17
CA GLY A 136 -25.09 44.20 30.26
C GLY A 136 -23.57 44.08 29.99
N GLN A 137 -22.99 44.60 28.91
CA GLN A 137 -21.53 44.85 28.88
C GLN A 137 -21.17 46.10 29.74
N PRO A 138 -19.93 46.27 30.26
CA PRO A 138 -18.66 45.77 29.71
C PRO A 138 -17.64 45.16 30.71
N ALA A 139 -16.49 44.75 30.14
CA ALA A 139 -15.21 44.45 30.80
C ALA A 139 -14.46 45.78 31.18
N PRO A 140 -13.12 45.88 31.44
CA PRO A 140 -12.02 44.91 31.26
C PRO A 140 -10.90 44.93 32.35
N SER A 141 -9.75 44.31 32.04
CA SER A 141 -8.39 44.61 32.54
C SER A 141 -8.03 44.26 34.00
N LEU A 142 -6.75 44.04 34.40
CA LEU A 142 -5.45 44.08 33.68
C LEU A 142 -4.42 43.10 34.30
N VAL A 143 -3.41 42.79 33.48
CA VAL A 143 -2.10 42.16 33.74
C VAL A 143 -1.39 42.54 35.06
N ALA A 144 -0.76 41.55 35.74
CA ALA A 144 0.61 41.65 36.33
C ALA A 144 1.10 40.29 36.86
N ALA A 145 2.43 40.13 37.04
CA ALA A 145 3.05 38.93 37.61
C ALA A 145 4.24 39.23 38.54
N ALA A 146 4.34 38.50 39.66
CA ALA A 146 5.54 38.30 40.48
C ALA A 146 5.30 37.06 41.39
N ALA A 147 6.23 36.20 41.85
CA ALA A 147 7.68 35.98 41.69
C ALA A 147 8.48 35.93 43.02
N LYS A 148 8.55 34.71 43.58
CA LYS A 148 9.74 34.09 44.25
C LYS A 148 10.06 34.40 45.73
N LEU A 149 10.88 33.49 46.30
CA LEU A 149 11.58 33.46 47.61
C LEU A 149 10.73 33.04 48.85
N GLY A 150 11.25 32.26 49.82
CA GLY A 150 12.51 31.49 49.82
C GLY A 150 12.93 30.88 51.19
N ALA A 151 13.26 29.58 51.19
CA ALA A 151 14.17 28.77 52.04
C ALA A 151 14.30 28.95 53.59
N ALA A 152 14.32 27.80 54.30
CA ALA A 152 15.13 27.52 55.50
C ALA A 152 15.25 25.98 55.73
N GLU A 153 16.35 25.50 56.33
CA GLU A 153 16.68 24.07 56.55
C GLU A 153 16.97 23.73 58.03
N ALA A 154 16.80 22.46 58.44
CA ALA A 154 17.54 21.86 59.58
C ALA A 154 17.50 20.30 59.57
N VAL A 155 18.67 19.64 59.62
CA VAL A 155 18.94 18.17 59.60
C VAL A 155 20.32 17.99 60.29
N PRO A 156 20.64 17.03 61.21
CA PRO A 156 20.59 15.55 61.05
C PRO A 156 20.03 14.82 62.34
N SER A 157 20.28 13.55 62.74
CA SER A 157 21.37 12.57 62.51
C SER A 157 21.05 11.09 62.85
N ASN A 158 22.02 10.22 62.52
CA ASN A 158 22.34 8.87 63.04
C ASN A 158 21.77 7.60 62.36
N THR A 159 22.69 6.64 62.19
CA THR A 159 22.62 5.31 61.53
C THR A 159 23.64 4.40 62.28
N PRO A 160 24.04 3.17 61.83
CA PRO A 160 23.49 2.23 60.84
C PRO A 160 23.34 0.78 61.41
N ASN A 161 22.93 -0.20 60.58
CA ASN A 161 23.77 -1.39 60.29
C ASN A 161 23.30 -2.18 59.04
N LEU A 162 24.18 -3.00 58.47
CA LEU A 162 23.91 -4.00 57.41
C LEU A 162 24.03 -5.43 57.98
N GLN A 163 23.25 -6.40 57.45
CA GLN A 163 23.76 -7.75 57.09
C GLN A 163 22.71 -8.65 56.41
N ASN A 164 23.16 -9.35 55.36
CA ASN A 164 22.70 -10.61 54.72
C ASN A 164 21.22 -10.72 54.29
N LEU A 165 20.82 -11.01 53.03
CA LEU A 165 21.24 -11.98 51.99
C LEU A 165 21.00 -13.47 52.30
N MET A 166 20.33 -14.12 51.33
CA MET A 166 20.16 -15.58 51.08
C MET A 166 19.29 -16.42 52.06
N GLN A 167 18.04 -16.69 51.64
CA GLN A 167 17.27 -17.96 51.77
C GLN A 167 15.88 -17.74 51.10
N SER A 168 15.60 -18.25 49.89
CA SER A 168 15.21 -19.62 49.50
C SER A 168 13.72 -19.96 49.71
N PHE A 169 13.01 -20.23 48.60
CA PHE A 169 11.65 -20.79 48.53
C PHE A 169 11.54 -22.20 49.17
N PRO A 170 10.33 -22.81 49.33
CA PRO A 170 8.95 -22.27 49.22
C PRO A 170 8.08 -22.53 50.47
N THR A 171 6.89 -21.92 50.54
CA THR A 171 5.78 -22.45 51.35
C THR A 171 4.44 -22.26 50.64
N THR A 172 3.67 -23.35 50.49
CA THR A 172 2.29 -23.33 49.98
C THR A 172 1.29 -23.26 51.12
N THR A 173 0.29 -22.37 51.02
CA THR A 173 -0.89 -22.34 51.89
C THR A 173 -2.15 -22.21 51.05
N GLN A 174 -3.15 -23.02 51.35
CA GLN A 174 -4.46 -22.98 50.68
C GLN A 174 -5.31 -21.85 51.27
N GLN A 175 -5.87 -20.99 50.42
CA GLN A 175 -7.02 -20.15 50.77
C GLN A 175 -8.04 -20.17 49.63
N GLN A 176 -9.33 -20.22 49.99
CA GLN A 176 -10.43 -20.22 49.04
C GLN A 176 -10.66 -18.80 48.49
N PRO A 177 -11.14 -18.65 47.24
CA PRO A 177 -11.24 -17.35 46.60
C PRO A 177 -12.34 -16.47 47.21
N MET A 178 -11.94 -15.44 47.97
CA MET A 178 -12.77 -14.26 48.16
C MET A 178 -12.80 -13.47 46.85
N MET A 179 -13.98 -13.09 46.36
CA MET A 179 -14.11 -12.32 45.11
C MET A 179 -13.60 -10.89 45.29
N PRO A 180 -12.58 -10.43 44.54
CA PRO A 180 -12.26 -9.01 44.45
C PRO A 180 -13.30 -8.33 43.55
N ASN A 181 -13.84 -7.20 44.00
CA ASN A 181 -14.83 -6.44 43.24
C ASN A 181 -14.16 -5.63 42.10
N ILE A 182 -13.75 -6.33 41.03
CA ILE A 182 -13.14 -5.71 39.85
C ILE A 182 -14.24 -5.03 39.03
N THR A 183 -14.21 -3.70 39.01
CA THR A 183 -15.03 -2.87 38.12
C THR A 183 -14.91 -3.35 36.68
N ALA A 184 -16.05 -3.44 35.99
CA ALA A 184 -16.15 -4.07 34.67
C ALA A 184 -15.06 -3.61 33.70
N ASN A 185 -14.49 -4.58 32.97
CA ASN A 185 -13.45 -4.35 31.97
C ASN A 185 -13.85 -3.18 31.04
N SER A 186 -13.11 -2.08 31.13
CA SER A 186 -13.18 -1.01 30.13
C SER A 186 -12.62 -1.58 28.83
N VAL A 187 -13.51 -2.03 27.94
CA VAL A 187 -13.14 -2.40 26.58
C VAL A 187 -12.66 -1.12 25.91
N THR A 188 -11.34 -0.94 25.83
CA THR A 188 -10.72 0.11 25.03
C THR A 188 -11.22 -0.05 23.61
N ALA A 189 -12.03 0.89 23.14
CA ALA A 189 -12.48 0.91 21.77
C ALA A 189 -11.26 0.95 20.85
N SER A 190 -11.27 0.14 19.78
CA SER A 190 -10.28 0.25 18.73
C SER A 190 -10.25 1.70 18.24
N GLN A 191 -9.06 2.30 18.16
CA GLN A 191 -8.89 3.69 17.72
C GLN A 191 -9.57 3.91 16.38
N ALA A 192 -10.19 5.09 16.21
CA ALA A 192 -10.83 5.41 14.94
C ALA A 192 -9.78 5.46 13.82
N PRO A 193 -10.09 5.08 12.57
CA PRO A 193 -9.14 5.18 11.46
C PRO A 193 -8.56 6.59 11.25
N SER A 194 -9.27 7.63 11.69
CA SER A 194 -8.85 9.03 11.70
C SER A 194 -7.84 9.41 12.78
N GLU A 195 -7.58 8.54 13.76
CA GLU A 195 -6.61 8.73 14.85
C GLU A 195 -5.32 7.91 14.66
N LEU A 196 -5.30 7.01 13.68
CA LEU A 196 -4.07 6.35 13.27
C LEU A 196 -3.14 7.40 12.64
N PRO A 197 -1.83 7.40 12.98
CA PRO A 197 -0.88 8.18 12.20
C PRO A 197 -0.89 7.68 10.76
N ASP A 198 -0.70 8.60 9.80
CA ASP A 198 -0.53 8.22 8.40
C ASP A 198 0.63 7.22 8.29
N LEU A 199 0.29 5.96 8.01
CA LEU A 199 1.25 4.86 7.83
C LEU A 199 2.03 5.01 6.51
N GLY A 200 1.85 6.12 5.79
CA GLY A 200 2.48 6.38 4.51
C GLY A 200 1.96 5.48 3.42
N GLN A 201 2.59 5.58 2.25
CA GLN A 201 2.23 4.76 1.11
C GLN A 201 2.76 3.33 1.32
N ILE A 202 1.88 2.44 1.79
CA ILE A 202 2.19 1.01 1.90
C ILE A 202 2.47 0.40 0.52
N VAL A 203 3.42 -0.54 0.49
CA VAL A 203 3.86 -1.29 -0.68
C VAL A 203 3.80 -2.78 -0.36
N TYR A 204 3.33 -3.58 -1.31
CA TYR A 204 3.43 -5.04 -1.26
C TYR A 204 4.04 -5.52 -2.57
N ALA A 205 5.36 -5.71 -2.58
CA ALA A 205 6.14 -5.95 -3.79
C ALA A 205 6.64 -7.39 -3.89
N LEU A 206 6.81 -7.85 -5.14
CA LEU A 206 7.32 -9.17 -5.50
C LEU A 206 8.61 -9.02 -6.30
N GLY A 207 9.46 -10.03 -6.30
CA GLY A 207 10.68 -10.04 -7.12
C GLY A 207 11.69 -11.09 -6.68
N THR A 208 12.96 -10.85 -6.95
CA THR A 208 14.10 -11.56 -6.36
C THR A 208 14.91 -10.60 -5.48
N LEU A 209 15.45 -11.13 -4.40
CA LEU A 209 16.30 -10.40 -3.47
C LEU A 209 17.73 -10.27 -4.00
N GLY A 210 18.37 -9.13 -3.74
CA GLY A 210 19.79 -8.91 -4.02
C GLY A 210 20.40 -7.96 -3.00
N TYR A 211 21.67 -7.61 -3.20
CA TYR A 211 22.40 -6.65 -2.38
C TYR A 211 23.32 -5.78 -3.23
N ASP A 212 23.58 -4.55 -2.77
CA ASP A 212 24.43 -3.56 -3.39
C ASP A 212 25.29 -2.85 -2.32
N PHE A 213 26.50 -2.42 -2.70
CA PHE A 213 27.45 -1.80 -1.77
C PHE A 213 27.27 -0.28 -1.63
N GLY A 214 26.64 0.40 -2.60
CA GLY A 214 26.49 1.86 -2.67
C GLY A 214 27.78 2.66 -2.88
N SER A 215 28.91 2.19 -2.33
CA SER A 215 30.22 2.84 -2.43
C SER A 215 31.38 1.84 -2.45
N GLU A 216 32.50 2.27 -3.03
CA GLU A 216 33.76 1.54 -3.13
C GLU A 216 34.33 1.22 -1.74
N ALA A 217 34.19 2.14 -0.78
CA ALA A 217 34.68 1.97 0.58
C ALA A 217 34.02 0.77 1.27
N ARG A 218 32.68 0.64 1.15
CA ARG A 218 31.95 -0.49 1.74
C ARG A 218 32.28 -1.81 1.05
N ARG A 219 32.34 -1.81 -0.28
CA ARG A 219 32.78 -2.95 -1.09
C ARG A 219 34.16 -3.45 -0.66
N ASP A 220 35.10 -2.54 -0.37
CA ASP A 220 36.43 -2.91 0.08
C ASP A 220 36.43 -3.45 1.52
N SER A 221 35.57 -2.94 2.42
CA SER A 221 35.37 -3.53 3.75
C SER A 221 34.96 -5.01 3.67
N PHE A 222 33.97 -5.37 2.86
CA PHE A 222 33.59 -6.77 2.65
C PHE A 222 34.74 -7.59 2.05
N LYS A 223 35.48 -7.02 1.09
CA LYS A 223 36.66 -7.68 0.49
C LYS A 223 37.80 -7.95 1.49
N GLN A 224 37.92 -7.15 2.55
CA GLN A 224 38.91 -7.35 3.62
C GLN A 224 38.40 -8.28 4.74
N LEU A 225 37.08 -8.32 4.99
CA LEU A 225 36.48 -9.06 6.11
C LEU A 225 36.04 -10.49 5.75
N MET A 226 35.69 -10.75 4.48
CA MET A 226 35.27 -12.08 4.05
C MET A 226 36.47 -13.05 4.00
N PRO A 227 36.34 -14.29 4.51
CA PRO A 227 37.43 -15.26 4.52
C PRO A 227 37.79 -15.72 3.10
N PRO A 228 39.06 -16.10 2.83
CA PRO A 228 39.44 -16.73 1.56
C PRO A 228 38.66 -18.02 1.32
N PHE A 229 38.23 -18.23 0.08
CA PHE A 229 37.35 -19.34 -0.31
C PHE A 229 38.18 -20.49 -0.91
N ASP A 230 37.88 -21.75 -0.59
CA ASP A 230 38.47 -22.91 -1.30
C ASP A 230 37.58 -23.27 -2.50
N ILE A 231 38.11 -23.14 -3.72
CA ILE A 231 37.41 -23.56 -4.95
C ILE A 231 37.40 -25.10 -5.14
N GLY A 232 38.00 -25.84 -4.21
CA GLY A 232 38.11 -27.28 -4.19
C GLY A 232 39.56 -27.74 -4.38
N GLY A 233 39.99 -28.67 -3.54
CA GLY A 233 41.36 -29.21 -3.57
C GLY A 233 42.38 -28.42 -2.76
N GLY A 234 41.94 -27.53 -1.85
CA GLY A 234 42.84 -26.73 -1.00
C GLY A 234 43.41 -25.50 -1.71
N VAL A 235 42.72 -25.00 -2.75
CA VAL A 235 43.15 -23.84 -3.53
C VAL A 235 42.41 -22.60 -3.02
N MET A 236 42.99 -21.97 -2.00
CA MET A 236 42.44 -20.75 -1.40
C MET A 236 42.52 -19.57 -2.39
N VAL A 237 41.38 -19.08 -2.84
CA VAL A 237 41.27 -17.83 -3.63
C VAL A 237 40.84 -16.66 -2.75
N PRO A 238 41.18 -15.40 -3.10
CA PRO A 238 40.64 -14.23 -2.42
C PRO A 238 39.11 -14.21 -2.48
N ALA A 239 38.47 -13.80 -1.40
CA ALA A 239 37.02 -13.68 -1.32
C ALA A 239 36.45 -12.79 -2.45
N ASN A 240 35.29 -13.18 -2.98
CA ASN A 240 34.55 -12.41 -3.97
C ASN A 240 33.23 -11.88 -3.38
N PRO A 241 33.16 -10.60 -2.94
CA PRO A 241 31.91 -10.02 -2.43
C PRO A 241 30.74 -10.00 -3.42
N TYR A 242 30.99 -10.18 -4.72
CA TYR A 242 29.92 -10.31 -5.74
C TYR A 242 29.35 -11.72 -5.88
N ASP A 243 29.96 -12.72 -5.24
CA ASP A 243 29.41 -14.08 -5.17
C ASP A 243 28.41 -14.15 -4.01
N ALA A 244 27.13 -14.27 -4.35
CA ALA A 244 26.06 -14.35 -3.36
C ALA A 244 26.18 -15.57 -2.42
N ARG A 245 26.90 -16.63 -2.83
CA ARG A 245 27.16 -17.80 -1.97
C ARG A 245 28.10 -17.42 -0.84
N GLN A 246 29.29 -16.91 -1.20
CA GLN A 246 30.28 -16.43 -0.23
C GLN A 246 29.72 -15.33 0.68
N MET A 247 28.83 -14.46 0.15
CA MET A 247 28.16 -13.44 0.95
C MET A 247 27.14 -14.03 1.94
N VAL A 248 26.34 -15.03 1.53
CA VAL A 248 25.42 -15.74 2.43
C VAL A 248 26.18 -16.49 3.52
N ASP A 249 27.26 -17.20 3.17
CA ASP A 249 28.09 -17.92 4.13
C ASP A 249 28.66 -16.95 5.18
N TYR A 250 29.28 -15.85 4.73
CA TYR A 250 29.82 -14.80 5.60
C TYR A 250 28.75 -14.16 6.51
N LEU A 251 27.58 -13.83 5.98
CA LEU A 251 26.48 -13.24 6.75
C LEU A 251 25.81 -14.25 7.72
N GLY A 252 25.99 -15.56 7.51
CA GLY A 252 25.54 -16.60 8.44
C GLY A 252 26.29 -16.56 9.77
N GLU A 253 27.60 -16.28 9.74
CA GLU A 253 28.41 -16.04 10.93
C GLU A 253 28.27 -14.58 11.43
N ASN A 254 28.27 -13.61 10.50
CA ASN A 254 28.37 -12.18 10.80
C ASN A 254 27.09 -11.39 10.46
N ILE A 255 25.91 -11.86 10.91
CA ILE A 255 24.59 -11.29 10.56
C ILE A 255 24.43 -9.79 10.89
N SER A 256 25.24 -9.21 11.80
CA SER A 256 25.27 -7.76 12.04
C SER A 256 25.68 -6.94 10.81
N GLU A 257 26.53 -7.50 9.93
CA GLU A 257 26.97 -6.83 8.70
C GLU A 257 25.91 -6.84 7.59
N ALA A 258 24.80 -7.58 7.77
CA ALA A 258 23.63 -7.45 6.89
C ALA A 258 23.11 -6.00 6.86
N ARG A 259 23.24 -5.26 7.96
CA ARG A 259 22.88 -3.84 8.04
C ARG A 259 23.82 -2.92 7.25
N SER A 260 25.04 -3.36 6.97
CA SER A 260 25.99 -2.60 6.16
C SER A 260 25.54 -2.55 4.70
N LEU A 261 24.98 -3.64 4.16
CA LEU A 261 24.54 -3.76 2.75
C LEU A 261 23.25 -2.97 2.44
N ILE A 262 23.13 -2.51 1.19
CA ILE A 262 21.85 -2.05 0.64
C ILE A 262 21.16 -3.29 0.06
N TRP A 263 20.14 -3.80 0.74
CA TRP A 263 19.32 -4.89 0.20
C TRP A 263 18.41 -4.35 -0.90
N THR A 264 18.32 -5.04 -2.03
CA THR A 264 17.50 -4.62 -3.18
C THR A 264 16.43 -5.66 -3.50
N LEU A 265 15.21 -5.20 -3.77
CA LEU A 265 14.21 -6.03 -4.44
C LEU A 265 14.27 -5.75 -5.93
N ASN A 266 14.47 -6.82 -6.71
CA ASN A 266 14.72 -6.78 -8.14
C ASN A 266 13.53 -7.41 -8.88
N ILE A 267 13.08 -6.77 -9.96
CA ILE A 267 12.12 -7.33 -10.91
C ILE A 267 12.86 -7.49 -12.24
N GLU A 268 13.01 -8.75 -12.71
CA GLU A 268 13.77 -9.07 -13.94
C GLU A 268 15.14 -8.37 -13.98
N LEU A 269 15.96 -8.64 -12.96
CA LEU A 269 17.30 -8.06 -12.74
C LEU A 269 17.32 -6.52 -12.53
N THR A 270 16.21 -5.81 -12.66
CA THR A 270 16.12 -4.37 -12.42
C THR A 270 15.82 -4.10 -10.94
N PRO A 271 16.70 -3.45 -10.16
CA PRO A 271 16.40 -3.09 -8.78
C PRO A 271 15.32 -2.00 -8.76
N VAL A 272 14.19 -2.28 -8.10
CA VAL A 272 13.03 -1.37 -8.01
C VAL A 272 12.90 -0.71 -6.64
N TYR A 273 13.29 -1.41 -5.57
CA TYR A 273 13.27 -0.91 -4.20
C TYR A 273 14.55 -1.27 -3.46
N ALA A 274 14.99 -0.38 -2.57
CA ALA A 274 15.90 -0.75 -1.49
C ALA A 274 15.09 -1.12 -0.25
N ILE A 275 15.48 -2.18 0.45
CA ILE A 275 14.84 -2.65 1.68
C ILE A 275 15.71 -2.18 2.86
N ASP A 276 15.14 -1.38 3.76
CA ASP A 276 15.82 -0.86 4.95
C ASP A 276 15.02 -1.21 6.22
N PRO A 277 15.23 -2.40 6.81
CA PRO A 277 14.54 -2.81 8.03
C PRO A 277 15.01 -2.03 9.26
N THR A 278 14.13 -1.17 9.77
CA THR A 278 14.37 -0.36 10.98
C THR A 278 13.36 -0.68 12.10
N GLY A 279 13.52 -0.03 13.25
CA GLY A 279 12.67 -0.28 14.42
C GLY A 279 13.00 -1.60 15.14
N PRO A 280 12.10 -2.07 16.05
CA PRO A 280 12.38 -3.18 16.95
C PRO A 280 12.62 -4.54 16.27
N PHE A 281 12.09 -4.75 15.06
CA PHE A 281 12.18 -6.02 14.32
C PHE A 281 13.22 -5.99 13.19
N GLY A 282 14.13 -5.01 13.19
CA GLY A 282 15.14 -4.85 12.14
C GLY A 282 16.07 -6.06 12.04
N ALA A 283 16.54 -6.60 13.18
CA ALA A 283 17.45 -7.75 13.20
C ALA A 283 16.78 -9.04 12.68
N GLU A 284 15.52 -9.27 13.04
CA GLU A 284 14.71 -10.40 12.59
C GLU A 284 14.40 -10.29 11.09
N SER A 285 14.17 -9.07 10.62
CA SER A 285 13.97 -8.79 9.20
C SER A 285 15.25 -8.98 8.39
N TYR A 286 16.42 -8.53 8.86
CA TYR A 286 17.70 -8.83 8.20
C TYR A 286 18.00 -10.33 8.18
N ARG A 287 17.66 -11.07 9.24
CA ARG A 287 17.75 -12.54 9.27
C ARG A 287 16.83 -13.19 8.22
N ALA A 288 15.58 -12.75 8.12
CA ALA A 288 14.67 -13.23 7.08
C ALA A 288 15.18 -12.91 5.65
N LEU A 289 15.78 -11.73 5.44
CA LEU A 289 16.41 -11.40 4.14
C LEU A 289 17.63 -12.30 3.85
N HIS A 290 18.44 -12.61 4.86
CA HIS A 290 19.55 -13.57 4.74
C HIS A 290 19.07 -14.99 4.39
N GLU A 291 18.07 -15.50 5.12
CA GLU A 291 17.44 -16.81 4.87
C GLU A 291 16.84 -16.90 3.45
N LEU A 292 16.21 -15.82 2.96
CA LEU A 292 15.67 -15.75 1.61
C LEU A 292 16.76 -15.71 0.53
N LEU A 293 17.84 -14.96 0.74
CA LEU A 293 18.98 -14.95 -0.17
C LEU A 293 19.68 -16.32 -0.20
N ALA A 294 19.77 -16.98 0.96
CA ALA A 294 20.29 -18.35 1.09
C ALA A 294 19.44 -19.38 0.34
N GLY A 295 18.13 -19.20 0.26
CA GLY A 295 17.24 -20.01 -0.58
C GLY A 295 17.42 -19.76 -2.08
N GLN A 296 17.65 -18.52 -2.51
CA GLN A 296 17.81 -18.18 -3.94
C GLN A 296 19.11 -18.68 -4.58
N ILE A 297 20.16 -18.94 -3.80
CA ILE A 297 21.46 -19.43 -4.31
C ILE A 297 21.55 -20.95 -4.48
N GLN A 298 20.53 -21.69 -4.01
CA GLN A 298 20.46 -23.14 -4.11
C GLN A 298 20.25 -23.60 -5.57
N PRO A 299 20.58 -24.86 -5.90
CA PRO A 299 20.18 -25.45 -7.18
C PRO A 299 18.66 -25.45 -7.35
N GLU A 300 18.18 -25.24 -8.58
CA GLU A 300 16.73 -25.21 -8.90
C GLU A 300 15.96 -26.48 -8.51
N ASN A 301 16.66 -27.62 -8.38
CA ASN A 301 16.11 -28.91 -7.95
C ASN A 301 16.04 -29.09 -6.42
N ASP A 302 16.56 -28.14 -5.62
CA ASP A 302 16.62 -28.27 -4.16
C ASP A 302 15.25 -28.03 -3.51
N ALA A 303 14.99 -28.69 -2.38
CA ALA A 303 13.76 -28.50 -1.62
C ALA A 303 13.65 -27.09 -1.00
N GLU A 304 14.79 -26.46 -0.72
CA GLU A 304 14.91 -25.14 -0.11
C GLU A 304 15.06 -24.00 -1.13
N TYR A 305 15.12 -24.31 -2.43
CA TYR A 305 15.23 -23.32 -3.50
C TYR A 305 14.07 -22.32 -3.47
N VAL A 306 14.41 -21.04 -3.33
CA VAL A 306 13.46 -19.91 -3.35
C VAL A 306 13.56 -19.24 -4.71
N GLU A 307 12.49 -19.31 -5.51
CA GLU A 307 12.48 -18.72 -6.86
C GLU A 307 12.17 -17.22 -6.83
N ARG A 308 11.32 -16.78 -5.88
CA ARG A 308 10.86 -15.40 -5.70
C ARG A 308 10.62 -15.09 -4.23
N VAL A 309 10.60 -13.80 -3.90
CA VAL A 309 10.26 -13.27 -2.58
C VAL A 309 9.11 -12.29 -2.64
N SER A 310 8.35 -12.20 -1.55
CA SER A 310 7.34 -11.16 -1.31
C SER A 310 7.75 -10.30 -0.12
N ILE A 311 7.73 -8.97 -0.28
CA ILE A 311 8.18 -8.00 0.71
C ILE A 311 7.09 -6.93 0.95
N PRO A 312 6.41 -6.93 2.11
CA PRO A 312 5.62 -5.80 2.57
C PRO A 312 6.51 -4.71 3.17
N GLY A 313 6.15 -3.44 2.96
CA GLY A 313 6.82 -2.31 3.62
C GLY A 313 6.09 -0.98 3.45
N ILE A 314 6.58 0.04 4.14
CA ILE A 314 6.13 1.43 3.97
C ILE A 314 7.12 2.16 3.06
N LEU A 315 6.62 2.90 2.06
CA LEU A 315 7.45 3.77 1.23
C LEU A 315 7.89 5.00 2.04
N THR A 316 9.15 5.02 2.47
CA THR A 316 9.66 6.03 3.43
C THR A 316 9.88 7.44 2.84
N GLY A 317 9.61 7.63 1.55
CA GLY A 317 10.00 8.82 0.78
C GLY A 317 11.51 8.98 0.55
N ARG A 318 12.35 8.28 1.31
CA ARG A 318 13.81 8.23 1.14
C ARG A 318 14.17 7.53 -0.17
N LYS A 319 15.31 7.91 -0.73
CA LYS A 319 15.91 7.27 -1.90
C LYS A 319 17.38 6.96 -1.61
N VAL A 320 17.87 5.84 -2.11
CA VAL A 320 19.29 5.46 -2.03
C VAL A 320 19.89 5.40 -3.43
N LYS A 321 21.18 5.73 -3.53
CA LYS A 321 21.98 5.56 -4.75
C LYS A 321 22.73 4.23 -4.66
N LEU A 322 22.55 3.37 -5.66
CA LEU A 322 23.28 2.12 -5.82
C LEU A 322 24.70 2.35 -6.35
N PHE A 323 25.55 1.33 -6.27
CA PHE A 323 26.90 1.32 -6.84
C PHE A 323 26.88 1.57 -8.36
N SER A 324 25.85 1.12 -9.06
CA SER A 324 25.60 1.41 -10.48
C SER A 324 25.31 2.89 -10.80
N GLY A 325 25.07 3.71 -9.78
CA GLY A 325 24.64 5.09 -9.91
C GLY A 325 23.12 5.30 -10.01
N GLN A 326 22.35 4.23 -10.19
CA GLN A 326 20.89 4.27 -10.18
C GLN A 326 20.36 4.71 -8.81
N VAL A 327 19.27 5.49 -8.79
CA VAL A 327 18.64 5.99 -7.57
C VAL A 327 17.25 5.37 -7.41
N ILE A 328 17.03 4.60 -6.34
CA ILE A 328 15.80 3.84 -6.10
C ILE A 328 15.13 4.25 -4.77
N PRO A 329 13.79 4.17 -4.65
CA PRO A 329 13.07 4.41 -3.40
C PRO A 329 13.36 3.35 -2.33
N VAL A 330 13.26 3.75 -1.06
CA VAL A 330 13.48 2.88 0.10
C VAL A 330 12.14 2.47 0.73
N ILE A 331 11.89 1.16 0.84
CA ILE A 331 10.80 0.57 1.62
C ILE A 331 11.28 0.07 2.97
N GLU A 332 10.43 0.20 3.98
CA GLU A 332 10.72 -0.15 5.38
C GLU A 332 9.74 -1.24 5.85
N PRO A 333 10.18 -2.50 5.96
CA PRO A 333 9.37 -3.58 6.53
C PRO A 333 9.13 -3.36 8.03
N GLN A 334 7.86 -3.23 8.43
CA GLN A 334 7.49 -2.99 9.83
C GLN A 334 7.52 -4.25 10.71
N SER A 335 7.56 -5.45 10.12
CA SER A 335 7.74 -6.73 10.80
C SER A 335 8.11 -7.83 9.81
N THR A 336 8.58 -8.98 10.29
CA THR A 336 8.82 -10.18 9.47
C THR A 336 7.56 -10.80 8.86
N ARG A 337 6.35 -10.42 9.32
CA ARG A 337 5.10 -10.98 8.81
C ARG A 337 4.85 -10.54 7.37
N GLY A 338 4.56 -11.49 6.48
CA GLY A 338 4.37 -11.24 5.06
C GLY A 338 5.65 -11.27 4.23
N ILE A 339 6.83 -11.30 4.87
CA ILE A 339 8.10 -11.64 4.21
C ILE A 339 8.12 -13.16 3.98
N TYR A 340 7.96 -13.58 2.74
CA TYR A 340 7.92 -15.00 2.37
C TYR A 340 8.74 -15.29 1.11
N GLY A 341 9.37 -16.47 1.10
CA GLY A 341 10.05 -17.05 -0.07
C GLY A 341 9.20 -18.14 -0.70
N TRP A 342 9.15 -18.16 -2.03
CA TRP A 342 8.35 -19.09 -2.82
C TRP A 342 9.19 -20.28 -3.27
N LYS A 343 8.94 -21.44 -2.67
CA LYS A 343 9.63 -22.70 -2.95
C LYS A 343 8.80 -23.59 -3.88
N VAL A 344 9.03 -23.49 -5.19
CA VAL A 344 8.20 -24.21 -6.20
C VAL A 344 8.20 -25.73 -5.96
N ASN A 345 9.36 -26.30 -5.63
CA ASN A 345 9.51 -27.73 -5.33
C ASN A 345 8.70 -28.21 -4.11
N SER A 346 8.36 -27.32 -3.16
CA SER A 346 7.48 -27.69 -2.05
C SER A 346 6.00 -27.72 -2.48
N LEU A 347 5.60 -26.84 -3.41
CA LEU A 347 4.26 -26.85 -4.00
C LEU A 347 4.04 -28.07 -4.90
N VAL A 348 5.00 -28.41 -5.77
CA VAL A 348 4.92 -29.62 -6.61
C VAL A 348 4.75 -30.87 -5.74
N ARG A 349 5.53 -30.97 -4.64
CA ARG A 349 5.41 -32.07 -3.68
C ARG A 349 4.05 -32.10 -2.96
N ALA A 350 3.50 -30.94 -2.58
CA ALA A 350 2.18 -30.85 -1.96
C ALA A 350 1.05 -31.23 -2.93
N ALA A 351 1.15 -30.81 -4.19
CA ALA A 351 0.19 -31.16 -5.24
C ALA A 351 0.24 -32.66 -5.55
N MET A 352 1.44 -33.25 -5.70
CA MET A 352 1.63 -34.70 -5.87
C MET A 352 1.00 -35.50 -4.74
N ALA A 353 1.18 -35.06 -3.48
CA ALA A 353 0.57 -35.71 -2.32
C ALA A 353 -0.98 -35.63 -2.32
N ALA A 354 -1.56 -34.55 -2.87
CA ALA A 354 -3.01 -34.45 -3.06
C ALA A 354 -3.50 -35.40 -4.17
N VAL A 355 -2.81 -35.47 -5.31
CA VAL A 355 -3.20 -36.35 -6.44
C VAL A 355 -3.16 -37.83 -6.02
N GLN A 356 -2.15 -38.23 -5.25
CA GLN A 356 -2.02 -39.59 -4.72
C GLN A 356 -3.11 -39.96 -3.70
N ALA A 357 -3.81 -38.99 -3.11
CA ALA A 357 -4.94 -39.23 -2.22
C ALA A 357 -6.29 -39.38 -2.95
N GLU A 358 -6.35 -39.09 -4.25
CA GLU A 358 -7.56 -39.18 -5.09
C GLU A 358 -7.49 -40.35 -6.10
N ASP A 359 -6.68 -41.38 -5.81
CA ASP A 359 -6.44 -42.57 -6.66
C ASP A 359 -5.98 -42.26 -8.11
N GLY A 360 -5.42 -41.07 -8.35
CA GLY A 360 -4.96 -40.63 -9.66
C GLY A 360 -3.55 -41.12 -10.02
N THR A 361 -3.32 -41.44 -11.30
CA THR A 361 -1.96 -41.64 -11.84
C THR A 361 -1.24 -40.30 -11.93
N ALA A 362 -0.55 -39.92 -10.86
CA ALA A 362 0.18 -38.66 -10.75
C ALA A 362 1.44 -38.65 -11.64
N ASP A 363 1.35 -37.96 -12.78
CA ASP A 363 2.50 -37.60 -13.62
C ASP A 363 3.18 -36.36 -13.03
N GLU A 364 4.35 -36.57 -12.40
CA GLU A 364 5.11 -35.52 -11.72
C GLU A 364 5.58 -34.43 -12.69
N ASP A 365 6.03 -34.80 -13.89
CA ASP A 365 6.54 -33.83 -14.86
C ASP A 365 5.40 -33.04 -15.48
N ARG A 366 4.22 -33.64 -15.71
CA ARG A 366 3.03 -32.88 -16.09
C ARG A 366 2.61 -31.91 -14.99
N ILE A 367 2.54 -32.35 -13.73
CA ILE A 367 2.14 -31.51 -12.59
C ILE A 367 3.14 -30.37 -12.36
N ARG A 368 4.45 -30.64 -12.46
CA ARG A 368 5.54 -29.65 -12.46
C ARG A 368 5.32 -28.64 -13.58
N ASN A 369 5.23 -29.07 -14.84
CA ASN A 369 5.03 -28.16 -15.98
C ASN A 369 3.74 -27.31 -15.87
N THR A 370 2.63 -27.86 -15.37
CA THR A 370 1.39 -27.09 -15.17
C THR A 370 1.54 -26.07 -14.04
N LEU A 371 2.21 -26.42 -12.93
CA LEU A 371 2.50 -25.47 -11.85
C LEU A 371 3.51 -24.40 -12.29
N ASP A 372 4.61 -24.77 -12.93
CA ASP A 372 5.60 -23.83 -13.45
C ASP A 372 4.96 -22.87 -14.47
N GLY A 373 4.10 -23.38 -15.36
CA GLY A 373 3.30 -22.57 -16.28
C GLY A 373 2.35 -21.61 -15.57
N PHE A 374 1.62 -22.08 -14.55
CA PHE A 374 0.75 -21.26 -13.71
C PHE A 374 1.51 -20.14 -12.98
N LEU A 375 2.66 -20.47 -12.38
CA LEU A 375 3.48 -19.55 -11.59
C LEU A 375 4.21 -18.52 -12.45
N ASN A 376 4.83 -18.96 -13.55
CA ASN A 376 5.43 -18.03 -14.52
C ASN A 376 4.36 -17.10 -15.12
N ARG A 377 3.21 -17.64 -15.51
CA ARG A 377 2.13 -16.82 -16.07
C ARG A 377 1.60 -15.80 -15.07
N ILE A 378 1.39 -16.19 -13.80
CA ILE A 378 1.05 -15.24 -12.74
C ILE A 378 2.14 -14.16 -12.60
N TYR A 379 3.42 -14.54 -12.53
CA TYR A 379 4.51 -13.59 -12.32
C TYR A 379 4.68 -12.60 -13.47
N TYR A 380 4.58 -13.05 -14.72
CA TYR A 380 4.79 -12.20 -15.92
C TYR A 380 3.53 -11.44 -16.36
N ASP A 381 2.34 -12.06 -16.42
CA ASP A 381 1.10 -11.38 -16.85
C ASP A 381 0.72 -10.24 -15.87
N LEU A 382 1.10 -10.36 -14.59
CA LEU A 382 0.64 -9.50 -13.51
C LEU A 382 1.72 -8.58 -12.92
N ARG A 383 2.90 -8.53 -13.53
CA ARG A 383 4.10 -7.82 -13.05
C ARG A 383 3.85 -6.32 -12.82
N ASN A 384 3.93 -5.88 -11.56
CA ASN A 384 3.68 -4.49 -11.15
C ASN A 384 4.62 -4.03 -10.01
N LEU A 385 4.53 -2.76 -9.62
CA LEU A 385 5.38 -2.16 -8.58
C LEU A 385 4.86 -2.34 -7.14
N GLY A 386 3.68 -2.92 -6.93
CA GLY A 386 3.09 -3.14 -5.61
C GLY A 386 2.62 -1.86 -4.90
N ILE A 387 2.36 -0.77 -5.63
CA ILE A 387 2.08 0.57 -5.07
C ILE A 387 0.59 0.82 -4.91
N THR A 388 -0.20 0.69 -5.98
CA THR A 388 -1.64 0.97 -5.91
C THR A 388 -2.37 -0.12 -5.16
N SER A 389 -3.60 0.15 -4.72
CA SER A 389 -4.42 -0.86 -4.03
C SER A 389 -4.67 -2.10 -4.88
N GLN A 390 -4.88 -1.91 -6.19
CA GLN A 390 -5.02 -3.00 -7.14
C GLN A 390 -3.71 -3.78 -7.30
N ASP A 391 -2.56 -3.10 -7.40
CA ASP A 391 -1.23 -3.75 -7.45
C ASP A 391 -0.95 -4.59 -6.20
N ARG A 392 -1.22 -4.04 -5.01
CA ARG A 392 -1.02 -4.74 -3.73
C ARG A 392 -1.91 -5.96 -3.61
N ALA A 393 -3.20 -5.83 -3.95
CA ALA A 393 -4.12 -6.96 -4.00
C ALA A 393 -3.64 -8.00 -5.01
N LEU A 394 -3.25 -7.58 -6.22
CA LEU A 394 -2.75 -8.48 -7.26
C LEU A 394 -1.52 -9.28 -6.80
N ASN A 395 -0.52 -8.61 -6.21
CA ASN A 395 0.68 -9.26 -5.67
C ASN A 395 0.38 -10.15 -4.45
N PHE A 396 -0.45 -9.69 -3.52
CA PHE A 396 -0.86 -10.48 -2.36
C PHE A 396 -1.68 -11.70 -2.79
N SER A 397 -2.44 -11.61 -3.89
CA SER A 397 -3.17 -12.74 -4.46
C SER A 397 -2.26 -13.85 -4.93
N VAL A 398 -1.04 -13.53 -5.40
CA VAL A 398 -0.03 -14.53 -5.74
C VAL A 398 0.48 -15.22 -4.48
N THR A 399 0.90 -14.46 -3.47
CA THR A 399 1.32 -15.03 -2.18
C THR A 399 0.24 -15.91 -1.57
N ASN A 400 -1.03 -15.46 -1.61
CA ASN A 400 -2.16 -16.24 -1.16
C ASN A 400 -2.40 -17.49 -2.03
N ALA A 401 -2.15 -17.43 -3.35
CA ALA A 401 -2.22 -18.60 -4.22
C ALA A 401 -1.12 -19.64 -3.93
N PHE A 402 0.09 -19.20 -3.55
CA PHE A 402 1.15 -20.08 -3.04
C PHE A 402 0.74 -20.73 -1.70
N GLN A 403 0.21 -19.96 -0.74
CA GLN A 403 -0.22 -20.51 0.55
C GLN A 403 -1.45 -21.44 0.41
N ALA A 404 -2.34 -21.15 -0.53
CA ALA A 404 -3.51 -21.97 -0.87
C ALA A 404 -3.25 -22.96 -2.02
N ALA A 405 -1.99 -23.31 -2.32
CA ALA A 405 -1.64 -24.21 -3.43
C ALA A 405 -2.37 -25.57 -3.37
N GLN A 406 -2.62 -26.08 -2.16
CA GLN A 406 -3.40 -27.30 -1.93
C GLN A 406 -4.85 -27.18 -2.46
N THR A 407 -5.44 -25.98 -2.48
CA THR A 407 -6.80 -25.74 -3.02
C THR A 407 -6.83 -25.80 -4.55
N PHE A 408 -5.74 -25.40 -5.23
CA PHE A 408 -5.64 -25.51 -6.70
C PHE A 408 -5.11 -26.88 -7.15
N SER A 409 -4.50 -27.64 -6.24
CA SER A 409 -3.94 -28.97 -6.53
C SER A 409 -4.98 -29.93 -7.09
N GLU A 410 -6.24 -29.90 -6.62
CA GLU A 410 -7.36 -30.68 -7.17
C GLU A 410 -7.68 -30.29 -8.64
N ALA A 411 -7.54 -29.02 -9.02
CA ALA A 411 -7.72 -28.59 -10.41
C ALA A 411 -6.54 -29.01 -11.31
N VAL A 412 -5.31 -28.90 -10.81
CA VAL A 412 -4.08 -29.31 -11.52
C VAL A 412 -4.00 -30.83 -11.68
N ALA A 413 -4.33 -31.60 -10.65
CA ALA A 413 -4.43 -33.07 -10.68
C ALA A 413 -5.33 -33.57 -11.82
N VAL A 414 -6.45 -32.85 -11.98
CA VAL A 414 -7.53 -33.12 -12.93
C VAL A 414 -7.22 -32.58 -14.34
N GLY A 415 -6.02 -32.02 -14.56
CA GLY A 415 -5.51 -31.59 -15.85
C GLY A 415 -5.97 -30.19 -16.29
N MET A 416 -6.39 -29.33 -15.35
CA MET A 416 -6.88 -27.98 -15.69
C MET A 416 -5.77 -26.93 -15.62
N GLU A 417 -5.67 -26.10 -16.66
CA GLU A 417 -4.73 -24.98 -16.78
C GLU A 417 -5.39 -23.63 -16.46
N LEU A 418 -4.59 -22.61 -16.19
CA LEU A 418 -5.05 -21.24 -15.96
C LEU A 418 -5.44 -20.54 -17.27
N ASP A 419 -6.70 -20.13 -17.37
CA ASP A 419 -7.28 -19.37 -18.50
C ASP A 419 -6.93 -17.88 -18.39
N SER A 420 -7.26 -17.29 -17.24
CA SER A 420 -7.13 -15.84 -16.97
C SER A 420 -7.30 -15.53 -15.48
N ILE A 421 -6.85 -14.34 -15.09
CA ILE A 421 -6.98 -13.77 -13.75
C ILE A 421 -7.70 -12.43 -13.87
N THR A 422 -8.70 -12.17 -13.03
CA THR A 422 -9.31 -10.84 -12.91
C THR A 422 -9.35 -10.37 -11.47
N VAL A 423 -9.17 -9.07 -11.27
CA VAL A 423 -9.14 -8.40 -9.97
C VAL A 423 -10.11 -7.23 -10.00
N GLU A 424 -11.10 -7.28 -9.12
CA GLU A 424 -12.21 -6.31 -9.05
C GLU A 424 -12.35 -5.83 -7.60
N LYS A 425 -12.81 -4.58 -7.38
CA LYS A 425 -13.04 -4.11 -6.02
C LYS A 425 -14.20 -4.88 -5.38
N SER A 426 -14.00 -5.42 -4.18
CA SER A 426 -14.99 -6.30 -3.56
C SER A 426 -16.16 -5.50 -2.98
N PRO A 427 -17.42 -5.97 -3.14
CA PRO A 427 -18.55 -5.48 -2.37
C PRO A 427 -18.64 -6.12 -0.97
N PHE A 428 -17.84 -7.16 -0.67
CA PHE A 428 -17.89 -7.92 0.59
C PHE A 428 -16.97 -7.35 1.67
N CYS A 429 -16.83 -6.03 1.68
CA CYS A 429 -15.96 -5.27 2.57
C CYS A 429 -16.71 -4.70 3.78
N ARG A 430 -16.00 -4.51 4.90
CA ARG A 430 -16.44 -3.54 5.91
C ARG A 430 -16.23 -2.12 5.37
N MET A 431 -16.94 -1.15 5.94
CA MET A 431 -16.64 0.26 5.67
C MET A 431 -15.18 0.55 6.04
N ASP A 432 -14.57 1.48 5.31
CA ASP A 432 -13.14 1.86 5.41
C ASP A 432 -12.13 0.72 5.11
N SER A 433 -12.58 -0.44 4.61
CA SER A 433 -11.71 -1.52 4.12
C SER A 433 -11.46 -1.41 2.62
N ASP A 434 -10.21 -1.63 2.21
CA ASP A 434 -9.77 -1.56 0.81
C ASP A 434 -9.56 -2.97 0.22
N CYS A 435 -10.65 -3.75 0.18
CA CYS A 435 -10.61 -5.16 -0.20
C CYS A 435 -11.08 -5.46 -1.63
N TRP A 436 -10.53 -6.54 -2.20
CA TRP A 436 -10.56 -6.87 -3.63
C TRP A 436 -10.90 -8.35 -3.86
N ASP A 437 -11.82 -8.60 -4.78
CA ASP A 437 -12.17 -9.95 -5.25
C ASP A 437 -11.20 -10.35 -6.37
N VAL A 438 -10.39 -11.38 -6.13
CA VAL A 438 -9.52 -11.99 -7.15
C VAL A 438 -10.13 -13.31 -7.61
N LYS A 439 -10.23 -13.46 -8.94
CA LYS A 439 -10.85 -14.61 -9.62
C LYS A 439 -9.80 -15.31 -10.47
N LEU A 440 -9.40 -16.52 -10.06
CA LEU A 440 -8.55 -17.41 -10.85
C LEU A 440 -9.46 -18.37 -11.64
N LYS A 441 -9.39 -18.30 -12.97
CA LYS A 441 -10.26 -19.07 -13.87
C LYS A 441 -9.45 -20.17 -14.54
N PHE A 442 -9.85 -21.41 -14.35
CA PHE A 442 -9.19 -22.61 -14.89
C PHE A 442 -10.04 -23.26 -15.98
N PHE A 443 -9.39 -23.83 -16.99
CA PHE A 443 -10.02 -24.55 -18.10
C PHE A 443 -9.33 -25.88 -18.36
N ASP A 444 -10.01 -26.75 -19.08
CA ASP A 444 -9.48 -28.03 -19.53
C ASP A 444 -9.01 -27.87 -21.00
N PRO A 445 -7.71 -28.06 -21.31
CA PRO A 445 -7.19 -27.88 -22.67
C PRO A 445 -7.54 -29.05 -23.60
N GLU A 446 -7.71 -30.27 -23.07
CA GLU A 446 -8.08 -31.45 -23.85
C GLU A 446 -9.59 -31.48 -24.13
N ASN A 447 -10.41 -31.03 -23.19
CA ASN A 447 -11.87 -31.06 -23.25
C ASN A 447 -12.49 -29.66 -23.13
N SER A 448 -12.53 -28.94 -24.24
CA SER A 448 -13.16 -27.62 -24.40
C SER A 448 -14.67 -27.56 -24.07
N ARG A 449 -15.35 -28.70 -23.86
CA ARG A 449 -16.75 -28.76 -23.40
C ARG A 449 -16.89 -28.83 -21.88
N ARG A 450 -15.80 -29.02 -21.13
CA ARG A 450 -15.80 -29.09 -19.68
C ARG A 450 -16.07 -27.71 -19.07
N ALA A 451 -16.84 -27.67 -17.98
CA ALA A 451 -17.10 -26.42 -17.26
C ALA A 451 -15.79 -25.85 -16.68
N LYS A 452 -15.52 -24.57 -16.93
CA LYS A 452 -14.37 -23.86 -16.38
C LYS A 452 -14.55 -23.68 -14.86
N LYS A 453 -13.59 -24.13 -14.05
CA LYS A 453 -13.57 -23.87 -12.59
C LYS A 453 -13.18 -22.40 -12.35
N ILE A 454 -13.83 -21.73 -11.41
CA ILE A 454 -13.46 -20.38 -10.97
C ILE A 454 -13.26 -20.41 -9.47
N PHE A 455 -12.04 -20.17 -9.03
CA PHE A 455 -11.73 -19.91 -7.63
C PHE A 455 -11.80 -18.40 -7.40
N ARG A 456 -12.55 -17.97 -6.39
CA ARG A 456 -12.62 -16.57 -6.00
C ARG A 456 -12.32 -16.44 -4.51
N PHE A 457 -11.42 -15.53 -4.18
CA PHE A 457 -11.11 -15.14 -2.82
C PHE A 457 -11.06 -13.62 -2.71
N THR A 458 -11.46 -13.12 -1.54
CA THR A 458 -11.44 -11.69 -1.20
C THR A 458 -10.29 -11.46 -0.22
N MET A 459 -9.54 -10.36 -0.43
CA MET A 459 -8.45 -9.89 0.44
C MET A 459 -8.66 -8.42 0.78
#